data_AF-A0A1I7C4M1-F1
#
_entry.id   AF-A0A1I7C4M1-F1
#
_cell.length_a   1.000
_cell.length_b   1.000
_cell.length_c   1.000
_cell.angle_alpha   90.00
_cell.angle_beta   90.00
_cell.angle_gamma   90.00
#
_symmetry.space_group_name_H-M   'P 1'
#
loop_
_entity.id
_entity.type
_entity.pdbx_description
1 polymer ?
#
loop_
_entity_poly.entity_id
_entity_poly.type
_entity_poly.pdbx_seq_one_letter_code
_entity_poly.pdbx_strand_id
1 'polypeptide(L)'
;MTDPGQGGNGNGAGTGAAGPAHSPDHTSTPARDAQLLERTVFEVKRVIVGQDRLVERILVGLLAGGHILLEGIPGVAKTLAVETFSTVVGGSFSRLQFTPDLVPADLLGTRIYRQGSERFDVELGPIMANFVLADEVNRAPAKIQSALLEVMAEQHVSLGGHSYPTPQPFQVLATQNPIENEGVYPLPEAQRDRFLFKLLVEYPTAEEEREIVYRMGVSPPEPQTVLDPGELSRLQQVASNVFVHHALVDYVVRLVLATRSPNEHGLSDIAGWVSYGASPRATLGVVGGARALALLRGRDYVLPQDVVDVVPDVFRHRIVLSYDAVADGVPVDHVVNRVLQTVPLPQVSARPQQSAGQHNGAPQAGASAVPGAAHGQQPSPGITNQ
;
A
#
# COMPACT_ATOMS: atom_id res chain seq x y z
N MET A 1 41.47 54.86 41.36
CA MET A 1 41.15 55.86 40.32
C MET A 1 40.08 55.23 39.45
N THR A 2 38.82 55.32 39.87
CA THR A 2 37.81 56.34 39.48
C THR A 2 37.19 56.04 38.11
N ASP A 3 36.02 55.40 38.18
CA ASP A 3 34.89 55.44 37.23
C ASP A 3 34.16 56.82 37.33
N PRO A 4 33.09 57.21 36.58
CA PRO A 4 32.50 56.77 35.29
C PRO A 4 32.12 57.93 34.31
N GLY A 5 31.60 57.60 33.11
CA GLY A 5 30.37 58.28 32.62
C GLY A 5 30.23 58.70 31.14
N GLN A 6 29.02 58.41 30.60
CA GLN A 6 28.33 58.87 29.37
C GLN A 6 28.63 58.09 28.08
N GLY A 7 27.69 57.51 27.32
CA GLY A 7 26.23 57.61 27.26
C GLY A 7 25.79 58.14 25.89
N GLY A 8 25.12 57.34 25.04
CA GLY A 8 24.48 57.84 23.80
C GLY A 8 24.13 56.80 22.72
N ASN A 9 22.82 56.59 22.54
CA ASN A 9 22.10 55.79 21.53
C ASN A 9 22.55 55.93 20.06
N GLY A 10 22.30 54.89 19.24
CA GLY A 10 22.11 55.08 17.80
C GLY A 10 22.05 53.81 16.93
N ASN A 11 20.83 53.33 16.69
CA ASN A 11 20.32 52.61 15.51
C ASN A 11 21.04 51.39 14.92
N GLY A 12 20.30 50.29 14.94
CA GLY A 12 20.57 49.10 14.15
C GLY A 12 20.36 49.30 12.65
N ALA A 13 21.13 48.52 11.89
CA ALA A 13 20.85 48.09 10.53
C ALA A 13 21.55 46.75 10.33
N GLY A 14 21.00 45.69 10.95
CA GLY A 14 21.35 44.33 10.58
C GLY A 14 20.73 44.05 9.22
N THR A 15 21.56 44.02 8.18
CA THR A 15 21.20 43.51 6.85
C THR A 15 20.90 42.02 6.97
N GLY A 16 19.65 41.69 7.28
CA GLY A 16 19.12 40.35 7.14
C GLY A 16 19.12 40.01 5.66
N ALA A 17 20.06 39.16 5.25
CA ALA A 17 20.00 38.46 3.98
C ALA A 17 18.73 37.60 4.00
N ALA A 18 17.67 38.11 3.37
CA ALA A 18 16.46 37.35 3.10
C ALA A 18 16.83 36.15 2.23
N GLY A 19 16.84 34.97 2.83
CA GLY A 19 16.87 33.71 2.09
C GLY A 19 15.69 33.64 1.12
N PRO A 20 15.84 32.94 -0.01
CA PRO A 20 14.79 32.89 -1.02
C PRO A 20 13.53 32.28 -0.39
N ALA A 21 12.47 33.07 -0.37
CA ALA A 21 11.15 32.63 0.02
C ALA A 21 10.72 31.49 -0.92
N HIS A 22 10.55 30.28 -0.38
CA HIS A 22 9.84 29.21 -1.05
C HIS A 22 8.45 29.74 -1.44
N SER A 23 8.23 29.87 -2.74
CA SER A 23 6.95 30.27 -3.30
C SER A 23 5.94 29.12 -3.10
N PRO A 24 4.80 29.33 -2.43
CA PRO A 24 3.77 28.31 -2.30
C PRO A 24 2.71 28.53 -3.39
N ASP A 25 2.89 27.94 -4.57
CA ASP A 25 1.74 27.66 -5.46
C ASP A 25 2.10 26.66 -6.57
N HIS A 26 2.02 25.37 -6.24
CA HIS A 26 1.96 24.29 -7.22
C HIS A 26 0.71 23.47 -6.94
N THR A 27 -0.42 23.86 -7.53
CA THR A 27 -1.63 23.03 -7.52
C THR A 27 -1.31 21.74 -8.29
N SER A 28 -0.93 20.67 -7.57
CA SER A 28 -0.70 19.35 -8.14
C SER A 28 -2.03 18.80 -8.63
N THR A 29 -2.13 18.49 -9.91
CA THR A 29 -3.30 17.83 -10.49
C THR A 29 -3.02 16.34 -10.60
N PRO A 30 -4.04 15.47 -10.50
CA PRO A 30 -3.87 14.03 -10.72
C PRO A 30 -3.14 13.71 -12.03
N ALA A 31 -3.36 14.50 -13.09
CA ALA A 31 -2.68 14.34 -14.37
C ALA A 31 -1.17 14.63 -14.30
N ARG A 32 -0.73 15.64 -13.54
CA ARG A 32 0.70 15.93 -13.34
C ARG A 32 1.38 14.84 -12.51
N ASP A 33 0.72 14.39 -11.44
CA ASP A 33 1.22 13.31 -10.60
C ASP A 33 1.34 12.01 -11.43
N ALA A 34 0.35 11.72 -12.28
CA ALA A 34 0.39 10.58 -13.20
C ALA A 34 1.55 10.64 -14.19
N GLN A 35 1.81 11.80 -14.80
CA GLN A 35 2.95 11.98 -15.71
C GLN A 35 4.29 11.75 -15.01
N LEU A 36 4.40 12.20 -13.76
CA LEU A 36 5.61 11.99 -12.96
C LEU A 36 5.81 10.51 -12.61
N LEU A 37 4.73 9.82 -12.23
CA LEU A 37 4.74 8.38 -11.99
C LEU A 37 5.04 7.58 -13.27
N GLU A 38 4.48 7.98 -14.41
CA GLU A 38 4.77 7.36 -15.71
C GLU A 38 6.25 7.50 -16.08
N ARG A 39 6.84 8.69 -15.88
CA ARG A 39 8.29 8.90 -16.05
C ARG A 39 9.11 8.02 -15.12
N THR A 40 8.67 7.84 -13.88
CA THR A 40 9.31 6.96 -12.89
C THR A 40 9.29 5.51 -13.37
N VAL A 41 8.13 5.01 -13.82
CA VAL A 41 7.99 3.66 -14.39
C VAL A 41 8.86 3.49 -15.63
N PHE A 42 8.86 4.48 -16.53
CA PHE A 42 9.67 4.44 -17.74
C PHE A 42 11.16 4.32 -17.42
N GLU A 43 11.66 5.11 -16.46
CA GLU A 43 13.06 5.07 -16.05
C GLU A 43 13.45 3.70 -15.47
N VAL A 44 12.58 3.11 -14.64
CA VAL A 44 12.82 1.75 -14.11
C VAL A 44 12.81 0.71 -15.25
N LYS A 45 11.86 0.80 -16.19
CA LYS A 45 11.75 -0.11 -17.34
C LYS A 45 12.91 0.03 -18.34
N ARG A 46 13.70 1.10 -18.27
CA ARG A 46 14.96 1.19 -19.03
C ARG A 46 16.00 0.20 -18.50
N VAL A 47 15.99 -0.11 -17.21
CA VAL A 47 16.92 -1.06 -16.59
C VAL A 47 16.32 -2.46 -16.52
N ILE A 48 15.06 -2.57 -16.07
CA ILE A 48 14.37 -3.85 -15.86
C ILE A 48 13.65 -4.29 -17.15
N VAL A 49 13.85 -5.54 -17.56
CA VAL A 49 13.29 -6.13 -18.77
C VAL A 49 12.16 -7.10 -18.42
N GLY A 50 11.04 -7.05 -19.14
CA GLY A 50 9.97 -8.05 -19.08
C GLY A 50 9.06 -8.04 -17.84
N GLN A 51 9.52 -7.45 -16.75
CA GLN A 51 8.82 -7.50 -15.46
C GLN A 51 7.84 -6.33 -15.26
N ASP A 52 7.03 -6.03 -16.28
CA ASP A 52 6.13 -4.88 -16.29
C ASP A 52 5.17 -4.86 -15.09
N ARG A 53 4.55 -6.01 -14.80
CA ARG A 53 3.66 -6.17 -13.66
C ARG A 53 4.39 -5.98 -12.33
N LEU A 54 5.62 -6.50 -12.21
CA LEU A 54 6.41 -6.37 -10.99
C LEU A 54 6.75 -4.90 -10.73
N VAL A 55 7.23 -4.19 -11.77
CA VAL A 55 7.56 -2.76 -11.70
C VAL A 55 6.33 -1.95 -11.30
N GLU A 56 5.19 -2.17 -11.96
CA GLU A 56 3.94 -1.51 -11.60
C GLU A 56 3.58 -1.76 -10.13
N ARG A 57 3.62 -3.02 -9.67
CA ARG A 57 3.22 -3.40 -8.32
C ARG A 57 4.17 -2.94 -7.24
N ILE A 58 5.47 -2.87 -7.51
CA ILE A 58 6.43 -2.25 -6.59
C ILE A 58 6.07 -0.79 -6.39
N LEU A 59 5.86 -0.03 -7.47
CA LEU A 59 5.48 1.38 -7.36
C LEU A 59 4.13 1.57 -6.64
N VAL A 60 3.14 0.72 -6.91
CA VAL A 60 1.87 0.73 -6.16
C VAL A 60 2.09 0.47 -4.67
N GLY A 61 2.96 -0.48 -4.31
CA GLY A 61 3.30 -0.76 -2.91
C GLY A 61 3.99 0.43 -2.24
N LEU A 62 4.91 1.09 -2.95
CA LEU A 62 5.56 2.33 -2.49
C LEU A 62 4.55 3.46 -2.26
N LEU A 63 3.64 3.70 -3.20
CA LEU A 63 2.60 4.73 -3.08
C LEU A 63 1.58 4.42 -1.99
N ALA A 64 1.30 3.14 -1.74
CA ALA A 64 0.46 2.71 -0.64
C ALA A 64 1.19 2.70 0.72
N GLY A 65 2.51 2.97 0.75
CA GLY A 65 3.34 2.97 1.96
C GLY A 65 3.50 1.58 2.59
N GLY A 66 3.37 0.51 1.80
CA GLY A 66 3.26 -0.86 2.30
C GLY A 66 4.44 -1.75 1.91
N HIS A 67 4.90 -2.57 2.86
CA HIS A 67 6.04 -3.46 2.64
C HIS A 67 5.71 -4.58 1.63
N ILE A 68 6.72 -5.02 0.89
CA ILE A 68 6.53 -5.98 -0.21
C ILE A 68 7.33 -7.25 0.07
N LEU A 69 6.69 -8.40 -0.13
CA LEU A 69 7.31 -9.72 -0.12
C LEU A 69 7.46 -10.20 -1.58
N LEU A 70 8.68 -10.42 -2.02
CA LEU A 70 9.04 -10.87 -3.36
C LEU A 70 9.40 -12.36 -3.32
N GLU A 71 8.49 -13.20 -3.79
CA GLU A 71 8.73 -14.64 -3.88
C GLU A 71 9.07 -15.02 -5.32
N GLY A 72 10.06 -15.88 -5.46
CA GLY A 72 10.50 -16.35 -6.77
C GLY A 72 11.85 -17.03 -6.66
N ILE A 73 12.27 -17.62 -7.75
CA ILE A 73 13.57 -18.26 -7.90
C ILE A 73 14.76 -17.28 -7.81
N PRO A 74 15.98 -17.79 -7.58
CA PRO A 74 17.20 -16.99 -7.71
C PRO A 74 17.42 -16.52 -9.16
N GLY A 75 18.08 -15.36 -9.31
CA GLY A 75 18.53 -14.88 -10.62
C GLY A 75 17.55 -14.04 -11.44
N VAL A 76 16.29 -13.88 -11.03
CA VAL A 76 15.26 -13.09 -11.75
C VAL A 76 15.30 -11.59 -11.43
N ALA A 77 16.49 -11.00 -11.30
CA ALA A 77 16.71 -9.56 -11.16
C ALA A 77 15.95 -8.84 -10.01
N LYS A 78 15.49 -9.54 -8.97
CA LYS A 78 14.77 -8.93 -7.84
C LYS A 78 15.58 -7.84 -7.15
N THR A 79 16.85 -8.15 -6.82
CA THR A 79 17.79 -7.20 -6.20
C THR A 79 17.97 -5.97 -7.08
N LEU A 80 18.20 -6.18 -8.39
CA LEU A 80 18.35 -5.09 -9.36
C LEU A 80 17.08 -4.22 -9.43
N ALA A 81 15.89 -4.83 -9.40
CA ALA A 81 14.64 -4.07 -9.39
C ALA A 81 14.54 -3.14 -8.18
N VAL A 82 14.81 -3.64 -6.98
CA VAL A 82 14.73 -2.83 -5.75
C VAL A 82 15.78 -1.71 -5.74
N GLU A 83 17.01 -2.01 -6.13
CA GLU A 83 18.10 -1.02 -6.24
C GLU A 83 17.82 0.05 -7.31
N THR A 84 17.22 -0.36 -8.43
CA THR A 84 16.78 0.58 -9.47
C THR A 84 15.70 1.51 -8.91
N PHE A 85 14.70 0.97 -8.21
CA PHE A 85 13.64 1.78 -7.60
C PHE A 85 14.17 2.77 -6.56
N SER A 86 15.08 2.36 -5.68
CA SER A 86 15.65 3.27 -4.67
C SER A 86 16.40 4.42 -5.32
N THR A 87 17.15 4.16 -6.39
CA THR A 87 17.89 5.18 -7.15
C THR A 87 16.96 6.14 -7.90
N VAL A 88 15.96 5.60 -8.60
CA VAL A 88 14.97 6.41 -9.35
C VAL A 88 14.15 7.30 -8.40
N VAL A 89 13.88 6.82 -7.18
CA VAL A 89 13.12 7.57 -6.16
C VAL A 89 14.00 8.41 -5.23
N GLY A 90 15.32 8.38 -5.41
CA GLY A 90 16.26 9.25 -4.70
C GLY A 90 16.41 8.95 -3.21
N GLY A 91 16.00 7.78 -2.73
CA GLY A 91 16.12 7.39 -1.33
C GLY A 91 17.42 6.65 -1.02
N SER A 92 17.81 6.65 0.26
CA SER A 92 18.89 5.80 0.73
C SER A 92 18.52 4.31 0.60
N PHE A 93 19.48 3.51 0.17
CA PHE A 93 19.32 2.07 -0.04
C PHE A 93 20.23 1.28 0.88
N SER A 94 19.70 0.19 1.42
CA SER A 94 20.46 -0.77 2.21
C SER A 94 20.04 -2.18 1.84
N ARG A 95 21.04 -3.04 1.63
CA ARG A 95 20.84 -4.46 1.33
C ARG A 95 21.29 -5.29 2.52
N LEU A 96 20.41 -6.16 2.97
CA LEU A 96 20.60 -7.06 4.10
C LEU A 96 20.39 -8.48 3.66
N GLN A 97 21.46 -9.27 3.67
CA GLN A 97 21.38 -10.69 3.43
C GLN A 97 21.03 -11.40 4.74
N PHE A 98 19.91 -12.14 4.76
CA PHE A 98 19.51 -12.90 5.93
C PHE A 98 20.23 -14.25 5.92
N THR A 99 20.95 -14.52 7.00
CA THR A 99 21.73 -15.75 7.20
C THR A 99 21.45 -16.37 8.57
N PRO A 100 21.72 -17.67 8.77
CA PRO A 100 21.42 -18.35 10.05
C PRO A 100 22.18 -17.79 11.27
N ASP A 101 23.32 -17.15 11.03
CA ASP A 101 24.22 -16.58 12.03
C ASP A 101 23.94 -15.10 12.35
N LEU A 102 23.04 -14.45 11.61
CA LEU A 102 22.70 -13.04 11.80
C LEU A 102 22.13 -12.80 13.20
N VAL A 103 22.60 -11.75 13.89
CA VAL A 103 22.07 -11.33 15.20
C VAL A 103 21.28 -10.02 15.10
N PRO A 104 20.35 -9.72 16.03
CA PRO A 104 19.56 -8.49 15.95
C PRO A 104 20.39 -7.21 15.91
N ALA A 105 21.57 -7.22 16.53
CA ALA A 105 22.50 -6.10 16.53
C ALA A 105 23.03 -5.77 15.11
N ASP A 106 23.18 -6.76 14.24
CA ASP A 106 23.62 -6.56 12.85
C ASP A 106 22.54 -5.89 12.00
N LEU A 107 21.27 -6.01 12.41
CA LEU A 107 20.11 -5.40 11.75
C LEU A 107 19.82 -4.01 12.31
N LEU A 108 19.66 -3.92 13.64
CA LEU A 108 19.18 -2.73 14.34
C LEU A 108 20.30 -1.74 14.64
N GLY A 109 21.51 -2.23 14.88
CA GLY A 109 22.65 -1.47 15.37
C GLY A 109 23.08 -1.87 16.78
N THR A 110 24.15 -1.26 17.26
CA THR A 110 24.78 -1.60 18.54
C THR A 110 25.22 -0.36 19.31
N ARG A 111 25.52 -0.54 20.60
CA ARG A 111 26.12 0.51 21.44
C ARG A 111 27.62 0.24 21.56
N ILE A 112 28.42 1.22 21.12
CA ILE A 112 29.87 1.11 21.12
C ILE A 112 30.43 2.02 22.20
N TYR A 113 31.26 1.46 23.07
CA TYR A 113 31.98 2.24 24.07
C TYR A 113 33.16 2.98 23.42
N ARG A 114 33.10 4.32 23.38
CA ARG A 114 34.20 5.14 22.89
C ARG A 114 35.11 5.54 24.05
N GLN A 115 36.27 4.89 24.12
CA GLN A 115 37.27 5.11 25.17
C GLN A 115 37.72 6.57 25.29
N GLY A 116 37.86 7.30 24.18
CA GLY A 116 38.29 8.70 24.19
C GLY A 116 37.32 9.69 24.84
N SER A 117 36.05 9.31 25.00
CA SER A 117 34.99 10.14 25.59
C SER A 117 34.28 9.47 26.77
N GLU A 118 34.77 8.29 27.19
CA GLU A 118 34.21 7.45 28.27
C GLU A 118 32.67 7.29 28.20
N ARG A 119 32.13 7.22 26.98
CA ARG A 119 30.66 7.18 26.74
C ARG A 119 30.29 6.08 25.75
N PHE A 120 29.06 5.61 25.87
CA PHE A 120 28.45 4.69 24.90
C PHE A 120 27.77 5.47 23.78
N ASP A 121 28.33 5.43 22.58
CA ASP A 121 27.69 5.96 21.37
C ASP A 121 26.84 4.88 20.71
N VAL A 122 25.77 5.28 20.02
CA VAL A 122 24.91 4.37 19.26
C VAL A 122 25.36 4.38 17.81
N GLU A 123 25.62 3.19 17.27
CA GLU A 123 25.82 2.96 15.86
C GLU A 123 24.56 2.30 15.31
N LEU A 124 23.81 3.06 14.51
CA LEU A 124 22.57 2.60 13.91
C LEU A 124 22.85 1.56 12.82
N GLY A 125 22.03 0.53 12.79
CA GLY A 125 22.18 -0.57 11.84
C GLY A 125 21.71 -0.23 10.42
N PRO A 126 21.99 -1.14 9.48
CA PRO A 126 21.64 -1.01 8.07
C PRO A 126 20.13 -0.90 7.81
N ILE A 127 19.26 -1.22 8.78
CA ILE A 127 17.81 -0.99 8.68
C ILE A 127 17.45 0.51 8.57
N MET A 128 18.35 1.41 8.95
CA MET A 128 18.15 2.86 8.92
C MET A 128 18.39 3.47 7.52
N ALA A 129 17.62 2.99 6.54
CA ALA A 129 17.59 3.51 5.17
C ALA A 129 16.14 3.66 4.69
N ASN A 130 15.91 4.46 3.64
CA ASN A 130 14.58 4.62 3.06
C ASN A 130 14.08 3.32 2.42
N PHE A 131 14.97 2.60 1.74
CA PHE A 131 14.69 1.35 1.06
C PHE A 131 15.60 0.26 1.62
N VAL A 132 14.99 -0.77 2.19
CA VAL A 132 15.70 -1.91 2.76
C VAL A 132 15.33 -3.17 2.00
N LEU A 133 16.30 -3.73 1.28
CA LEU A 133 16.17 -5.04 0.67
C LEU A 133 16.60 -6.10 1.69
N ALA A 134 15.65 -6.87 2.21
CA ALA A 134 15.90 -7.99 3.09
C ALA A 134 15.90 -9.29 2.26
N ASP A 135 17.09 -9.71 1.81
CA ASP A 135 17.23 -10.89 0.96
C ASP A 135 17.15 -12.18 1.77
N GLU A 136 16.37 -13.15 1.27
CA GLU A 136 16.23 -14.50 1.83
C GLU A 136 15.80 -14.50 3.30
N VAL A 137 14.76 -13.73 3.64
CA VAL A 137 14.30 -13.58 5.03
C VAL A 137 13.93 -14.90 5.72
N ASN A 138 13.63 -15.93 4.93
CA ASN A 138 13.38 -17.29 5.40
C ASN A 138 14.66 -18.05 5.83
N ARG A 139 15.87 -17.50 5.71
CA ARG A 139 17.12 -18.14 6.17
C ARG A 139 17.57 -17.69 7.56
N ALA A 140 17.05 -16.58 8.07
CA ALA A 140 17.40 -16.12 9.42
C ALA A 140 16.48 -16.72 10.50
N PRO A 141 16.97 -16.86 11.75
CA PRO A 141 16.15 -17.30 12.87
C PRO A 141 14.95 -16.38 13.12
N ALA A 142 13.90 -16.93 13.73
CA ALA A 142 12.66 -16.20 14.03
C ALA A 142 12.86 -14.90 14.84
N LYS A 143 13.91 -14.82 15.67
CA LYS A 143 14.26 -13.60 16.43
C LYS A 143 14.64 -12.43 15.51
N ILE A 144 15.36 -12.71 14.43
CA ILE A 144 15.79 -11.70 13.44
C ILE A 144 14.61 -11.25 12.59
N GLN A 145 13.80 -12.22 12.15
CA GLN A 145 12.54 -11.95 11.46
C GLN A 145 11.63 -11.05 12.32
N SER A 146 11.52 -11.36 13.62
CA SER A 146 10.72 -10.56 14.55
C SER A 146 11.25 -9.13 14.70
N ALA A 147 12.57 -8.95 14.80
CA ALA A 147 13.19 -7.63 14.88
C ALA A 147 12.93 -6.79 13.62
N LEU A 148 13.03 -7.38 12.42
CA LEU A 148 12.68 -6.70 11.17
C LEU A 148 11.22 -6.24 11.17
N LEU A 149 10.31 -7.14 11.56
CA LEU A 149 8.88 -6.89 11.54
C LEU A 149 8.42 -5.89 12.61
N GLU A 150 9.14 -5.81 13.72
CA GLU A 150 8.96 -4.78 14.75
C GLU A 150 9.27 -3.40 14.15
N VAL A 151 10.41 -3.24 13.50
CA VAL A 151 10.77 -1.97 12.84
C VAL A 151 9.78 -1.62 11.72
N MET A 152 9.29 -2.60 10.96
CA MET A 152 8.23 -2.39 9.97
C MET A 152 6.92 -1.88 10.57
N ALA A 153 6.53 -2.38 11.75
CA ALA A 153 5.29 -1.98 12.40
C ALA A 153 5.41 -0.62 13.12
N GLU A 154 6.53 -0.41 13.79
CA GLU A 154 6.74 0.73 14.69
C GLU A 154 7.46 1.91 14.02
N GLN A 155 8.05 1.69 12.85
CA GLN A 155 8.82 2.67 12.06
C GLN A 155 9.93 3.40 12.84
N HIS A 156 10.46 2.75 13.88
CA HIS A 156 11.60 3.23 14.65
C HIS A 156 12.42 2.04 15.15
N VAL A 157 13.66 2.30 15.51
CA VAL A 157 14.57 1.35 16.14
C VAL A 157 14.75 1.72 17.61
N SER A 158 14.56 0.77 18.52
CA SER A 158 14.77 0.96 19.95
C SER A 158 16.12 0.37 20.38
N LEU A 159 17.06 1.23 20.80
CA LEU A 159 18.39 0.83 21.24
C LEU A 159 18.79 1.52 22.54
N GLY A 160 19.13 0.73 23.56
CA GLY A 160 19.66 1.25 24.83
C GLY A 160 18.70 2.14 25.62
N GLY A 161 17.38 1.97 25.44
CA GLY A 161 16.36 2.81 26.06
C GLY A 161 16.01 4.09 25.27
N HIS A 162 16.59 4.29 24.09
CA HIS A 162 16.27 5.39 23.19
C HIS A 162 15.62 4.87 21.90
N SER A 163 14.69 5.66 21.36
CA SER A 163 13.99 5.38 20.10
C SER A 163 14.53 6.28 18.99
N TYR A 164 14.85 5.67 17.85
CA TYR A 164 15.41 6.33 16.67
C TYR A 164 14.45 6.14 15.49
N PRO A 165 13.79 7.22 15.00
CA PRO A 165 12.82 7.11 13.92
C PRO A 165 13.51 6.72 12.60
N THR A 166 12.90 5.80 11.86
CA THR A 166 13.37 5.44 10.51
C THR A 166 13.26 6.61 9.54
N PRO A 167 14.13 6.69 8.51
CA PRO A 167 14.01 7.69 7.45
C PRO A 167 12.66 7.58 6.74
N GLN A 168 12.03 8.72 6.44
CA GLN A 168 10.75 8.74 5.73
C GLN A 168 10.97 9.10 4.25
N PRO A 169 10.35 8.37 3.30
CA PRO A 169 9.55 7.16 3.50
C PRO A 169 10.44 5.95 3.86
N PHE A 170 9.89 5.01 4.64
CA PHE A 170 10.55 3.77 5.05
C PHE A 170 9.88 2.55 4.40
N GLN A 171 10.61 1.82 3.57
CA GLN A 171 10.11 0.63 2.88
C GLN A 171 11.07 -0.54 2.92
N VAL A 172 10.62 -1.62 3.55
CA VAL A 172 11.20 -2.97 3.41
C VAL A 172 10.62 -3.71 2.20
N LEU A 173 11.50 -4.23 1.35
CA LEU A 173 11.23 -5.23 0.33
C LEU A 173 11.96 -6.52 0.73
N ALA A 174 11.23 -7.56 1.09
CA ALA A 174 11.80 -8.83 1.53
C ALA A 174 11.75 -9.86 0.40
N THR A 175 12.80 -10.65 0.20
CA THR A 175 12.78 -11.74 -0.77
C THR A 175 12.69 -13.10 -0.08
N GLN A 176 11.99 -14.03 -0.73
CA GLN A 176 11.94 -15.44 -0.33
C GLN A 176 12.22 -16.33 -1.53
N ASN A 177 13.03 -17.36 -1.30
CA ASN A 177 13.32 -18.41 -2.27
C ASN A 177 12.50 -19.67 -1.92
N PRO A 178 11.56 -20.11 -2.78
CA PRO A 178 10.69 -21.23 -2.46
C PRO A 178 11.35 -22.62 -2.58
N ILE A 179 12.52 -22.72 -3.21
CA ILE A 179 13.16 -24.02 -3.54
C ILE A 179 14.22 -24.43 -2.49
N GLU A 180 14.50 -23.56 -1.51
CA GLU A 180 15.57 -23.81 -0.54
C GLU A 180 15.10 -24.76 0.57
N ASN A 181 15.77 -25.90 0.69
CA ASN A 181 15.38 -26.97 1.61
C ASN A 181 16.23 -27.01 2.89
N GLU A 182 17.38 -26.34 2.91
CA GLU A 182 18.31 -26.36 4.05
C GLU A 182 18.27 -25.06 4.83
N GLY A 183 18.15 -25.16 6.16
CA GLY A 183 18.24 -23.98 7.05
C GLY A 183 17.12 -22.96 6.87
N VAL A 184 15.95 -23.38 6.38
CA VAL A 184 14.81 -22.50 6.17
C VAL A 184 13.87 -22.44 7.37
N TYR A 185 13.57 -21.22 7.78
CA TYR A 185 12.63 -20.81 8.80
C TYR A 185 11.48 -20.06 8.13
N PRO A 186 10.36 -20.73 7.78
CA PRO A 186 9.25 -20.06 7.11
C PRO A 186 8.71 -18.94 8.01
N LEU A 187 8.36 -17.81 7.39
CA LEU A 187 7.69 -16.73 8.12
C LEU A 187 6.33 -17.23 8.61
N PRO A 188 6.05 -17.18 9.93
CA PRO A 188 4.73 -17.44 10.48
C PRO A 188 3.64 -16.60 9.79
N GLU A 189 2.40 -17.09 9.73
CA GLU A 189 1.34 -16.41 8.99
C GLU A 189 1.07 -15.00 9.54
N ALA A 190 1.11 -14.84 10.87
CA ALA A 190 0.99 -13.56 11.54
C ALA A 190 2.09 -12.56 11.15
N GLN A 191 3.27 -13.06 10.76
CA GLN A 191 4.38 -12.24 10.30
C GLN A 191 4.20 -11.83 8.84
N ARG A 192 3.80 -12.78 7.98
CA ARG A 192 3.49 -12.51 6.57
C ARG A 192 2.39 -11.46 6.40
N ASP A 193 1.38 -11.45 7.27
CA ASP A 193 0.26 -10.50 7.22
C ASP A 193 0.66 -9.02 7.34
N ARG A 194 1.89 -8.73 7.80
CA ARG A 194 2.46 -7.37 7.88
C ARG A 194 2.90 -6.82 6.53
N PHE A 195 3.15 -7.67 5.52
CA PHE A 195 3.46 -7.22 4.17
C PHE A 195 2.18 -6.82 3.44
N LEU A 196 2.17 -5.69 2.74
CA LEU A 196 1.05 -5.27 1.91
C LEU A 196 0.82 -6.26 0.77
N PHE A 197 1.87 -6.52 -0.02
CA PHE A 197 1.82 -7.42 -1.17
C PHE A 197 2.76 -8.60 -1.03
N LYS A 198 2.35 -9.75 -1.57
CA LYS A 198 3.23 -10.84 -1.98
C LYS A 198 3.23 -10.93 -3.50
N LEU A 199 4.33 -10.54 -4.13
CA LEU A 199 4.50 -10.56 -5.58
C LEU A 199 5.29 -11.80 -5.99
N LEU A 200 4.80 -12.52 -6.98
CA LEU A 200 5.47 -13.67 -7.58
C LEU A 200 6.32 -13.18 -8.75
N VAL A 201 7.58 -13.60 -8.79
CA VAL A 201 8.53 -13.31 -9.88
C VAL A 201 8.89 -14.61 -10.59
N GLU A 202 8.50 -14.70 -11.85
CA GLU A 202 8.69 -15.86 -12.71
C GLU A 202 9.95 -15.70 -13.58
N TYR A 203 10.36 -16.78 -14.25
CA TYR A 203 11.39 -16.68 -15.28
C TYR A 203 10.92 -15.74 -16.41
N PRO A 204 11.82 -14.92 -16.97
CA PRO A 204 11.50 -14.13 -18.14
C PRO A 204 11.17 -15.04 -19.33
N THR A 205 10.37 -14.52 -20.26
CA THR A 205 10.10 -15.19 -21.53
C THR A 205 11.33 -15.20 -22.43
N ALA A 206 11.33 -16.04 -23.48
CA ALA A 206 12.44 -16.08 -24.44
C ALA A 206 12.67 -14.74 -25.20
N GLU A 207 11.66 -13.88 -25.28
CA GLU A 207 11.80 -12.52 -25.83
C GLU A 207 12.49 -11.60 -24.82
N GLU A 208 12.06 -11.66 -23.56
CA GLU A 208 12.64 -10.88 -22.47
C GLU A 208 14.09 -11.30 -22.19
N GLU A 209 14.39 -12.60 -22.22
CA GLU A 209 15.75 -13.12 -22.05
C GLU A 209 16.70 -12.58 -23.14
N ARG A 210 16.24 -12.53 -24.39
CA ARG A 210 17.02 -11.93 -25.49
C ARG A 210 17.25 -10.44 -25.28
N GLU A 211 16.23 -9.72 -24.84
CA GLU A 211 16.33 -8.29 -24.52
C GLU A 211 17.28 -8.04 -23.34
N ILE A 212 17.30 -8.91 -22.33
CA ILE A 212 18.30 -8.86 -21.24
C ILE A 212 19.71 -8.96 -21.82
N VAL A 213 19.98 -9.90 -22.73
CA VAL A 213 21.29 -10.03 -23.38
C VAL A 213 21.67 -8.76 -24.14
N TYR A 214 20.76 -8.18 -24.92
CA TYR A 214 21.05 -6.96 -25.69
C TYR A 214 21.31 -5.75 -24.78
N ARG A 215 20.54 -5.62 -23.70
CA ARG A 215 20.56 -4.45 -22.82
C ARG A 215 21.68 -4.49 -21.78
N MET A 216 21.95 -5.67 -21.22
CA MET A 216 22.94 -5.86 -20.16
C MET A 216 24.30 -6.34 -20.69
N GLY A 217 24.38 -6.83 -21.93
CA GLY A 217 25.57 -7.50 -22.45
C GLY A 217 26.75 -6.59 -22.84
N VAL A 218 26.55 -5.28 -22.98
CA VAL A 218 27.62 -4.33 -23.37
C VAL A 218 27.83 -3.26 -22.32
N SER A 219 26.85 -2.37 -22.16
CA SER A 219 26.87 -1.28 -21.19
C SER A 219 25.51 -1.23 -20.52
N PRO A 220 25.36 -1.83 -19.33
CA PRO A 220 24.13 -1.76 -18.57
C PRO A 220 23.68 -0.31 -18.40
N PRO A 221 22.39 0.01 -18.61
CA PRO A 221 21.87 1.35 -18.38
C PRO A 221 21.90 1.67 -16.88
N GLU A 222 22.41 2.85 -16.53
CA GLU A 222 22.36 3.36 -15.16
C GLU A 222 21.06 4.14 -14.94
N PRO A 223 20.30 3.86 -13.86
CA PRO A 223 19.07 4.56 -13.56
C PRO A 223 19.34 6.00 -13.10
N GLN A 224 18.50 6.93 -13.55
CA GLN A 224 18.53 8.32 -13.12
C GLN A 224 17.46 8.61 -12.07
N THR A 225 17.78 9.48 -11.12
CA THR A 225 16.81 9.95 -10.13
C THR A 225 15.74 10.81 -10.79
N VAL A 226 14.47 10.41 -10.63
CA VAL A 226 13.28 11.10 -11.17
C VAL A 226 12.46 11.75 -10.05
N LEU A 227 12.40 11.10 -8.89
CA LEU A 227 11.73 11.58 -7.69
C LEU A 227 12.76 11.80 -6.57
N ASP A 228 12.40 12.62 -5.60
CA ASP A 228 13.07 12.65 -4.30
C ASP A 228 12.15 12.03 -3.21
N PRO A 229 12.70 11.68 -2.03
CA PRO A 229 11.92 11.12 -0.94
C PRO A 229 10.73 11.97 -0.48
N GLY A 230 10.86 13.31 -0.52
CA GLY A 230 9.79 14.23 -0.15
C GLY A 230 8.63 14.21 -1.13
N GLU A 231 8.92 14.19 -2.43
CA GLU A 231 7.91 14.02 -3.48
C GLU A 231 7.23 12.64 -3.39
N LEU A 232 7.96 11.56 -3.08
CA LEU A 232 7.33 10.26 -2.83
C LEU A 232 6.36 10.33 -1.65
N SER A 233 6.76 10.95 -0.54
CA SER A 233 5.86 11.14 0.62
C SER A 233 4.62 11.98 0.28
N ARG A 234 4.77 13.02 -0.54
CA ARG A 234 3.62 13.79 -1.06
C ARG A 234 2.70 12.91 -1.90
N LEU A 235 3.25 12.10 -2.81
CA LEU A 235 2.48 11.20 -3.66
C LEU A 235 1.77 10.09 -2.85
N GLN A 236 2.39 9.59 -1.78
CA GLN A 236 1.74 8.68 -0.83
C GLN A 236 0.51 9.33 -0.17
N GLN A 237 0.61 10.61 0.22
CA GLN A 237 -0.52 11.37 0.75
C GLN A 237 -1.62 11.56 -0.29
N VAL A 238 -1.27 11.91 -1.54
CA VAL A 238 -2.23 12.01 -2.64
C VAL A 238 -2.94 10.67 -2.87
N ALA A 239 -2.17 9.57 -2.96
CA ALA A 239 -2.71 8.22 -3.13
C ALA A 239 -3.69 7.88 -2.00
N SER A 240 -3.33 8.13 -0.74
CA SER A 240 -4.20 7.85 0.40
C SER A 240 -5.54 8.59 0.37
N ASN A 241 -5.62 9.73 -0.34
CA ASN A 241 -6.82 10.56 -0.46
C ASN A 241 -7.65 10.28 -1.73
N VAL A 242 -7.21 9.36 -2.61
CA VAL A 242 -7.99 8.94 -3.79
C VAL A 242 -9.37 8.42 -3.36
N PHE A 243 -10.41 8.89 -4.04
CA PHE A 243 -11.79 8.61 -3.69
C PHE A 243 -12.12 7.12 -3.90
N VAL A 244 -12.80 6.54 -2.90
CA VAL A 244 -13.30 5.16 -2.95
C VAL A 244 -14.77 5.17 -2.62
N HIS A 245 -15.59 4.76 -3.57
CA HIS A 245 -17.04 4.68 -3.37
C HIS A 245 -17.38 3.60 -2.31
N HIS A 246 -18.37 3.84 -1.45
CA HIS A 246 -18.75 2.90 -0.37
C HIS A 246 -19.03 1.49 -0.89
N ALA A 247 -19.71 1.36 -2.05
CA ALA A 247 -19.98 0.06 -2.67
C ALA A 247 -18.71 -0.76 -3.01
N LEU A 248 -17.57 -0.10 -3.25
CA LEU A 248 -16.27 -0.78 -3.43
C LEU A 248 -15.72 -1.25 -2.09
N VAL A 249 -15.84 -0.44 -1.04
CA VAL A 249 -15.47 -0.85 0.33
C VAL A 249 -16.28 -2.07 0.75
N ASP A 250 -17.60 -2.04 0.55
CA ASP A 250 -18.51 -3.15 0.84
C ASP A 250 -18.15 -4.40 0.00
N TYR A 251 -17.77 -4.21 -1.26
CA TYR A 251 -17.29 -5.31 -2.10
C TYR A 251 -16.01 -5.94 -1.53
N VAL A 252 -15.00 -5.15 -1.15
CA VAL A 252 -13.77 -5.66 -0.53
C VAL A 252 -14.06 -6.39 0.77
N VAL A 253 -14.96 -5.86 1.61
CA VAL A 253 -15.39 -6.54 2.84
C VAL A 253 -16.04 -7.88 2.53
N ARG A 254 -16.93 -7.95 1.52
CA ARG A 254 -17.53 -9.21 1.07
C ARG A 254 -16.49 -10.21 0.56
N LEU A 255 -15.47 -9.77 -0.17
CA LEU A 255 -14.36 -10.64 -0.59
C LEU A 255 -13.63 -11.24 0.61
N VAL A 256 -13.30 -10.42 1.61
CA VAL A 256 -12.63 -10.90 2.83
C VAL A 256 -13.52 -11.87 3.61
N LEU A 257 -14.81 -11.57 3.79
CA LEU A 257 -15.75 -12.48 4.45
C LEU A 257 -15.93 -13.79 3.70
N ALA A 258 -15.96 -13.77 2.37
CA ALA A 258 -16.01 -14.97 1.54
C ALA A 258 -14.81 -15.90 1.73
N THR A 259 -13.63 -15.38 2.11
CA THR A 259 -12.48 -16.22 2.49
C THR A 259 -12.60 -16.81 3.90
N ARG A 260 -13.39 -16.21 4.79
CA ARG A 260 -13.53 -16.65 6.19
C ARG A 260 -14.70 -17.62 6.38
N SER A 261 -15.79 -17.40 5.65
CA SER A 261 -16.99 -18.22 5.67
C SER A 261 -17.39 -18.66 4.25
N PRO A 262 -16.56 -19.44 3.52
CA PRO A 262 -16.83 -19.77 2.11
C PRO A 262 -18.23 -20.38 1.87
N ASN A 263 -18.69 -21.26 2.77
CA ASN A 263 -20.00 -21.90 2.67
C ASN A 263 -21.17 -20.90 2.64
N GLU A 264 -21.12 -19.83 3.43
CA GLU A 264 -22.18 -18.79 3.47
C GLU A 264 -22.24 -17.96 2.18
N HIS A 265 -21.17 -18.01 1.38
CA HIS A 265 -21.01 -17.26 0.14
C HIS A 265 -21.10 -18.15 -1.11
N GLY A 266 -21.61 -19.38 -0.99
CA GLY A 266 -21.78 -20.30 -2.13
C GLY A 266 -20.47 -20.87 -2.68
N LEU A 267 -19.42 -20.90 -1.84
CA LEU A 267 -18.07 -21.39 -2.15
C LEU A 267 -17.79 -22.73 -1.44
N SER A 268 -18.75 -23.66 -1.49
CA SER A 268 -18.66 -24.96 -0.82
C SER A 268 -17.55 -25.85 -1.39
N ASP A 269 -17.16 -25.63 -2.64
CA ASP A 269 -16.07 -26.30 -3.35
C ASP A 269 -14.69 -26.00 -2.76
N ILE A 270 -14.49 -24.79 -2.21
CA ILE A 270 -13.21 -24.37 -1.60
C ILE A 270 -13.26 -24.31 -0.07
N ALA A 271 -14.42 -24.54 0.55
CA ALA A 271 -14.60 -24.38 2.00
C ALA A 271 -13.68 -25.29 2.82
N GLY A 272 -13.45 -26.53 2.36
CA GLY A 272 -12.52 -27.46 3.01
C GLY A 272 -11.04 -27.12 2.78
N TRP A 273 -10.73 -26.22 1.85
CA TRP A 273 -9.35 -25.84 1.53
C TRP A 273 -8.82 -24.68 2.36
N VAL A 274 -9.70 -23.91 3.02
CA VAL A 274 -9.30 -22.72 3.78
C VAL A 274 -9.41 -23.00 5.28
N SER A 275 -8.26 -22.99 5.98
CA SER A 275 -8.21 -23.06 7.43
C SER A 275 -8.56 -21.71 8.07
N TYR A 276 -7.94 -20.64 7.54
CA TYR A 276 -8.15 -19.28 8.02
C TYR A 276 -8.19 -18.31 6.84
N GLY A 277 -9.25 -17.50 6.77
CA GLY A 277 -9.41 -16.48 5.76
C GLY A 277 -8.57 -15.23 6.01
N ALA A 278 -8.62 -14.29 5.06
CA ALA A 278 -7.83 -13.07 5.09
C ALA A 278 -8.14 -12.18 6.31
N SER A 279 -7.13 -11.53 6.89
CA SER A 279 -7.28 -10.65 8.06
C SER A 279 -7.89 -9.28 7.71
N PRO A 280 -8.29 -8.44 8.69
CA PRO A 280 -8.72 -7.06 8.41
C PRO A 280 -7.66 -6.21 7.71
N ARG A 281 -6.37 -6.57 7.82
CA ARG A 281 -5.29 -5.91 7.06
C ARG A 281 -5.45 -6.14 5.56
N ALA A 282 -6.09 -7.23 5.14
CA ALA A 282 -6.42 -7.44 3.73
C ALA A 282 -7.39 -6.37 3.21
N THR A 283 -8.41 -6.00 3.98
CA THR A 283 -9.35 -4.93 3.60
C THR A 283 -8.61 -3.61 3.40
N LEU A 284 -7.78 -3.23 4.38
CA LEU A 284 -6.97 -2.01 4.31
C LEU A 284 -5.98 -2.06 3.14
N GLY A 285 -5.32 -3.20 2.94
CA GLY A 285 -4.33 -3.39 1.89
C GLY A 285 -4.91 -3.34 0.48
N VAL A 286 -6.08 -3.96 0.25
CA VAL A 286 -6.77 -3.88 -1.04
C VAL A 286 -7.19 -2.44 -1.33
N VAL A 287 -7.79 -1.74 -0.37
CA VAL A 287 -8.22 -0.35 -0.57
C VAL A 287 -7.02 0.57 -0.81
N GLY A 288 -5.97 0.46 0.01
CA GLY A 288 -4.75 1.25 -0.15
C GLY A 288 -4.03 0.99 -1.49
N GLY A 289 -3.90 -0.28 -1.88
CA GLY A 289 -3.33 -0.65 -3.16
C GLY A 289 -4.18 -0.21 -4.36
N ALA A 290 -5.52 -0.33 -4.27
CA ALA A 290 -6.42 0.13 -5.33
C ALA A 290 -6.38 1.65 -5.51
N ARG A 291 -6.26 2.42 -4.42
CA ARG A 291 -6.05 3.87 -4.44
C ARG A 291 -4.75 4.25 -5.15
N ALA A 292 -3.65 3.60 -4.76
CA ALA A 292 -2.34 3.82 -5.38
C ALA A 292 -2.35 3.44 -6.88
N LEU A 293 -3.00 2.34 -7.25
CA LEU A 293 -3.15 1.92 -8.64
C LEU A 293 -4.00 2.89 -9.47
N ALA A 294 -5.08 3.42 -8.89
CA ALA A 294 -5.88 4.44 -9.55
C ALA A 294 -5.08 5.72 -9.82
N LEU A 295 -4.29 6.19 -8.84
CA LEU A 295 -3.40 7.34 -9.02
C LEU A 295 -2.34 7.09 -10.10
N LEU A 296 -1.72 5.91 -10.09
CA LEU A 296 -0.75 5.51 -11.12
C LEU A 296 -1.36 5.51 -12.53
N ARG A 297 -2.66 5.18 -12.63
CA ARG A 297 -3.44 5.23 -13.87
C ARG A 297 -4.03 6.62 -14.15
N GLY A 298 -3.62 7.65 -13.42
CA GLY A 298 -4.03 9.04 -13.59
C GLY A 298 -5.45 9.38 -13.19
N ARG A 299 -6.04 8.59 -12.28
CA ARG A 299 -7.39 8.81 -11.74
C ARG A 299 -7.34 9.18 -10.26
N ASP A 300 -8.26 10.05 -9.86
CA ASP A 300 -8.52 10.44 -8.48
C ASP A 300 -9.66 9.65 -7.82
N TYR A 301 -10.16 8.61 -8.50
CA TYR A 301 -11.15 7.66 -7.98
C TYR A 301 -10.83 6.21 -8.38
N VAL A 302 -11.19 5.29 -7.49
CA VAL A 302 -11.01 3.84 -7.68
C VAL A 302 -12.14 3.26 -8.52
N LEU A 303 -11.79 2.37 -9.45
CA LEU A 303 -12.72 1.55 -10.23
C LEU A 303 -12.76 0.11 -9.69
N PRO A 304 -13.83 -0.67 -9.95
CA PRO A 304 -13.88 -2.09 -9.57
C PRO A 304 -12.69 -2.90 -10.07
N GLN A 305 -12.19 -2.60 -11.27
CA GLN A 305 -11.03 -3.28 -11.85
C GLN A 305 -9.75 -3.09 -11.01
N ASP A 306 -9.53 -1.91 -10.41
CA ASP A 306 -8.34 -1.67 -9.59
C ASP A 306 -8.33 -2.55 -8.34
N VAL A 307 -9.52 -2.82 -7.78
CA VAL A 307 -9.69 -3.75 -6.66
C VAL A 307 -9.34 -5.17 -7.11
N VAL A 308 -9.94 -5.64 -8.20
CA VAL A 308 -9.71 -6.99 -8.74
C VAL A 308 -8.24 -7.21 -9.07
N ASP A 309 -7.58 -6.22 -9.65
CA ASP A 309 -6.17 -6.27 -10.06
C ASP A 309 -5.19 -6.42 -8.87
N VAL A 310 -5.57 -5.91 -7.69
CA VAL A 310 -4.73 -5.87 -6.47
C VAL A 310 -5.04 -7.02 -5.50
N VAL A 311 -6.27 -7.53 -5.50
CA VAL A 311 -6.71 -8.61 -4.58
C VAL A 311 -5.77 -9.82 -4.56
N PRO A 312 -5.31 -10.39 -5.69
CA PRO A 312 -4.38 -11.51 -5.66
C PRO A 312 -3.10 -11.23 -4.89
N ASP A 313 -2.54 -10.03 -5.08
CA ASP A 313 -1.26 -9.65 -4.47
C ASP A 313 -1.40 -9.40 -2.95
N VAL A 314 -2.60 -9.05 -2.49
CA VAL A 314 -2.92 -8.85 -1.06
C VAL A 314 -3.34 -10.15 -0.38
N PHE A 315 -4.11 -11.01 -1.05
CA PHE A 315 -4.74 -12.18 -0.44
C PHE A 315 -3.81 -13.40 -0.39
N ARG A 316 -2.88 -13.54 -1.35
CA ARG A 316 -2.00 -14.71 -1.53
C ARG A 316 -1.24 -15.15 -0.27
N HIS A 317 -0.88 -14.21 0.59
CA HIS A 317 -0.17 -14.50 1.84
C HIS A 317 -1.01 -14.31 3.11
N ARG A 318 -2.31 -14.06 2.95
CA ARG A 318 -3.26 -13.85 4.06
C ARG A 318 -4.30 -14.95 4.17
N ILE A 319 -4.40 -15.83 3.19
CA ILE A 319 -5.23 -17.03 3.24
C ILE A 319 -4.35 -18.20 3.66
N VAL A 320 -4.76 -18.90 4.72
CA VAL A 320 -4.08 -20.10 5.21
C VAL A 320 -4.88 -21.32 4.75
N LEU A 321 -4.22 -22.17 3.97
CA LEU A 321 -4.84 -23.39 3.45
C LEU A 321 -4.92 -24.48 4.52
N SER A 322 -5.81 -25.45 4.33
CA SER A 322 -5.87 -26.67 5.14
C SER A 322 -4.71 -27.60 4.83
N TYR A 323 -4.37 -28.46 5.79
CA TYR A 323 -3.31 -29.44 5.62
C TYR A 323 -3.58 -30.31 4.38
N ASP A 324 -4.81 -30.77 4.21
CA ASP A 324 -5.23 -31.58 3.07
C ASP A 324 -5.06 -30.82 1.75
N ALA A 325 -5.47 -29.54 1.68
CA ALA A 325 -5.29 -28.73 0.49
C ALA A 325 -3.81 -28.49 0.13
N VAL A 326 -2.94 -28.32 1.14
CA VAL A 326 -1.49 -28.22 0.92
C VAL A 326 -0.93 -29.55 0.42
N ALA A 327 -1.36 -30.67 1.01
CA ALA A 327 -0.94 -32.02 0.58
C ALA A 327 -1.37 -32.34 -0.86
N ASP A 328 -2.55 -31.87 -1.26
CA ASP A 328 -3.08 -32.00 -2.62
C ASP A 328 -2.47 -30.99 -3.61
N GLY A 329 -1.58 -30.10 -3.15
CA GLY A 329 -0.90 -29.12 -3.98
C GLY A 329 -1.82 -28.02 -4.53
N VAL A 330 -2.92 -27.72 -3.83
CA VAL A 330 -3.88 -26.68 -4.25
C VAL A 330 -3.20 -25.30 -4.19
N PRO A 331 -3.09 -24.57 -5.32
CA PRO A 331 -2.51 -23.24 -5.30
C PRO A 331 -3.48 -22.23 -4.68
N VAL A 332 -2.98 -21.37 -3.78
CA VAL A 332 -3.78 -20.32 -3.13
C VAL A 332 -4.44 -19.37 -4.14
N ASP A 333 -3.79 -19.12 -5.28
CA ASP A 333 -4.35 -18.29 -6.35
C ASP A 333 -5.66 -18.87 -6.92
N HIS A 334 -5.86 -20.20 -6.87
CA HIS A 334 -7.12 -20.81 -7.26
C HIS A 334 -8.26 -20.43 -6.31
N VAL A 335 -8.01 -20.45 -5.00
CA VAL A 335 -8.97 -19.99 -3.98
C VAL A 335 -9.32 -18.52 -4.20
N VAL A 336 -8.32 -17.66 -4.41
CA VAL A 336 -8.54 -16.23 -4.65
C VAL A 336 -9.37 -15.98 -5.92
N ASN A 337 -9.02 -16.65 -7.02
CA ASN A 337 -9.74 -16.53 -8.28
C ASN A 337 -11.20 -16.99 -8.14
N ARG A 338 -11.44 -18.08 -7.40
CA ARG A 338 -12.79 -18.58 -7.15
C ARG A 338 -13.63 -17.59 -6.34
N VAL A 339 -13.04 -16.96 -5.32
CA VAL A 339 -13.70 -15.89 -4.54
C VAL A 339 -14.05 -14.70 -5.44
N LEU A 340 -13.12 -14.24 -6.29
CA LEU A 340 -13.34 -13.13 -7.22
C LEU A 340 -14.44 -13.43 -8.25
N GLN A 341 -14.55 -14.67 -8.72
CA GLN A 341 -15.58 -15.09 -9.67
C GLN A 341 -16.98 -15.22 -9.05
N THR A 342 -17.06 -15.59 -7.77
CA THR A 342 -18.35 -15.80 -7.09
C THR A 342 -18.93 -14.52 -6.49
N VAL A 343 -18.09 -13.64 -5.93
CA VAL A 343 -18.58 -12.39 -5.33
C VAL A 343 -18.82 -11.35 -6.43
N PRO A 344 -20.07 -10.89 -6.63
CA PRO A 344 -20.41 -10.02 -7.75
C PRO A 344 -19.84 -8.62 -7.57
N LEU A 345 -19.29 -8.09 -8.67
CA LEU A 345 -18.78 -6.72 -8.75
C LEU A 345 -19.88 -5.70 -8.44
N PRO A 346 -19.56 -4.61 -7.73
CA PRO A 346 -20.52 -3.56 -7.45
C PRO A 346 -20.84 -2.76 -8.72
N GLN A 347 -22.10 -2.39 -8.88
CA GLN A 347 -22.53 -1.46 -9.92
C GLN A 347 -22.25 -0.02 -9.45
N VAL A 348 -21.09 0.53 -9.82
CA VAL A 348 -20.71 1.91 -9.47
C VAL A 348 -20.99 2.80 -10.67
N SER A 349 -22.06 3.59 -10.62
CA SER A 349 -22.31 4.64 -11.61
C SER A 349 -21.53 5.90 -11.22
N ALA A 350 -20.66 6.39 -12.10
CA ALA A 350 -19.83 7.59 -11.86
C ALA A 350 -20.63 8.91 -12.00
N ARG A 351 -21.80 9.00 -11.38
CA ARG A 351 -22.53 10.27 -11.23
C ARG A 351 -22.57 10.64 -9.75
N PRO A 352 -22.06 11.83 -9.37
CA PRO A 352 -22.32 12.36 -8.04
C PRO A 352 -23.83 12.43 -7.85
N GLN A 353 -24.35 11.67 -6.89
CA GLN A 353 -25.74 11.77 -6.48
C GLN A 353 -25.95 13.18 -5.94
N GLN A 354 -26.58 14.07 -6.73
CA GLN A 354 -27.21 15.25 -6.18
C GLN A 354 -28.22 14.75 -5.16
N SER A 355 -27.98 15.09 -3.89
CA SER A 355 -28.84 14.77 -2.78
C SER A 355 -30.29 15.12 -3.15
N ALA A 356 -31.18 14.14 -3.07
CA ALA A 356 -32.61 14.35 -3.21
C ALA A 356 -33.10 15.17 -2.00
N GLY A 357 -32.88 16.48 -2.06
CA GLY A 357 -33.40 17.46 -1.14
C GLY A 357 -34.37 18.38 -1.87
N GLN A 358 -35.59 17.90 -2.11
CA GLN A 358 -36.72 18.78 -2.38
C GLN A 358 -37.88 18.41 -1.48
N HIS A 359 -37.88 19.06 -0.32
CA HIS A 359 -39.08 19.35 0.45
C HIS A 359 -40.03 20.13 -0.46
N ASN A 360 -41.13 19.51 -0.89
CA ASN A 360 -42.30 20.25 -1.34
C ASN A 360 -43.27 20.38 -0.15
N GLY A 361 -43.08 21.46 0.60
CA GLY A 361 -44.11 22.01 1.48
C GLY A 361 -44.62 23.32 0.87
N ALA A 362 -45.86 23.34 0.41
CA ALA A 362 -46.62 24.57 0.20
C ALA A 362 -47.98 24.41 0.89
N PRO A 363 -48.38 25.33 1.79
CA PRO A 363 -49.65 25.26 2.50
C PRO A 363 -50.77 25.89 1.65
N GLN A 364 -51.91 25.22 1.55
CA GLN A 364 -53.16 25.85 1.10
C GLN A 364 -54.06 26.06 2.33
N ALA A 365 -54.30 27.32 2.65
CA ALA A 365 -55.39 27.72 3.53
C ALA A 365 -55.97 29.07 3.09
N GLY A 366 -57.28 29.09 2.82
CA GLY A 366 -58.17 30.21 3.12
C GLY A 366 -58.86 30.90 1.94
N ALA A 367 -60.14 30.58 1.70
CA ALA A 367 -61.24 31.51 1.97
C ALA A 367 -62.62 30.90 1.66
N SER A 368 -63.52 31.01 2.64
CA SER A 368 -64.89 30.49 2.73
C SER A 368 -65.93 31.53 2.31
N ALA A 369 -67.13 31.09 1.88
CA ALA A 369 -68.48 31.72 1.98
C ALA A 369 -69.41 31.10 0.89
N VAL A 370 -70.67 30.64 1.03
CA VAL A 370 -71.80 30.72 2.00
C VAL A 370 -72.74 29.49 1.74
N PRO A 371 -73.55 28.99 2.72
CA PRO A 371 -74.47 27.86 2.52
C PRO A 371 -75.94 28.25 2.27
N GLY A 372 -76.71 27.35 1.64
CA GLY A 372 -78.16 27.52 1.41
C GLY A 372 -78.93 26.21 1.15
N ALA A 373 -79.46 25.65 2.24
CA ALA A 373 -80.75 24.96 2.43
C ALA A 373 -81.31 23.91 1.42
N ALA A 374 -81.39 22.67 1.92
CA ALA A 374 -82.61 21.89 2.24
C ALA A 374 -83.34 20.98 1.20
N HIS A 375 -83.81 19.85 1.77
CA HIS A 375 -84.73 18.78 1.30
C HIS A 375 -84.06 17.62 0.52
N GLY A 376 -84.25 16.33 0.83
CA GLY A 376 -85.08 15.65 1.84
C GLY A 376 -85.20 14.15 1.46
N GLN A 377 -85.22 13.29 2.48
CA GLN A 377 -85.78 11.92 2.54
C GLN A 377 -85.06 10.69 1.92
N GLN A 378 -84.76 9.76 2.84
CA GLN A 378 -84.49 8.32 2.74
C GLN A 378 -85.78 7.50 2.38
N PRO A 379 -85.83 6.15 2.52
CA PRO A 379 -85.16 5.09 1.74
C PRO A 379 -86.18 3.99 1.30
N SER A 380 -85.73 2.96 0.57
CA SER A 380 -86.07 1.51 0.74
C SER A 380 -86.12 0.70 -0.58
N PRO A 381 -85.96 -0.65 -0.51
CA PRO A 381 -85.38 -1.44 -1.58
C PRO A 381 -86.35 -2.46 -2.23
N GLY A 382 -85.89 -3.08 -3.32
CA GLY A 382 -86.30 -4.42 -3.73
C GLY A 382 -86.86 -4.52 -5.15
N ILE A 383 -86.28 -5.44 -5.94
CA ILE A 383 -86.91 -6.66 -6.48
C ILE A 383 -86.23 -7.07 -7.81
N THR A 384 -85.72 -8.30 -7.78
CA THR A 384 -85.35 -9.20 -8.86
C THR A 384 -86.48 -9.44 -9.87
N ASN A 385 -86.23 -9.33 -11.18
CA ASN A 385 -86.42 -10.36 -12.23
C ASN A 385 -86.46 -9.70 -13.62
N GLN A 386 -85.49 -10.00 -14.48
CA GLN A 386 -85.64 -10.88 -15.64
C GLN A 386 -84.26 -11.24 -16.20
#